data_AF-A0A430RZ59-F1
#
_entry.id   AF-A0A430RZ59-F1
#
_cell.length_a   1.000
_cell.length_b   1.000
_cell.length_c   1.000
_cell.angle_alpha   90.00
_cell.angle_beta   90.00
_cell.angle_gamma   90.00
#
_symmetry.space_group_name_H-M   'P 1'
#
loop_
_entity.id
_entity.type
_entity.pdbx_description
1 polymer ?
#
loop_
_entity_poly.entity_id
_entity_poly.type
_entity_poly.pdbx_seq_one_letter_code
_entity_poly.pdbx_strand_id
1 'polypeptide(L)'
;MEVEIRRARHAAYLRLAAAHAGPLGPALLGHPELAPLYSKAYAACGGAEGLPCAGVGGEPRVCVVRRLEHLAYSALRGGKRRREQEKAMMEGLLVCMGHLTREFPPEFTPVLEATRKALEKDLEYLRKELAERETSRVS
;
A
#
# COMPACT_ATOMS: atom_id res chain seq x y z
N MET A 1 3.46 23.65 -2.01
CA MET A 1 2.80 22.99 -0.86
C MET A 1 1.92 21.80 -1.26
N GLU A 2 0.71 21.95 -1.82
CA GLU A 2 -0.16 20.79 -2.16
C GLU A 2 0.41 19.92 -3.31
N VAL A 3 0.94 20.54 -4.36
CA VAL A 3 1.54 19.79 -5.49
C VAL A 3 2.74 18.95 -5.05
N GLU A 4 3.56 19.45 -4.13
CA GLU A 4 4.71 18.73 -3.58
C GLU A 4 4.27 17.53 -2.75
N ILE A 5 3.24 17.69 -1.91
CA ILE A 5 2.66 16.58 -1.15
C ILE A 5 2.17 15.49 -2.10
N ARG A 6 1.44 15.85 -3.16
CA ARG A 6 0.96 14.88 -4.16
C ARG A 6 2.10 14.13 -4.85
N ARG A 7 3.17 14.84 -5.25
CA ARG A 7 4.36 14.24 -5.86
C ARG A 7 5.10 13.33 -4.89
N ALA A 8 5.24 13.74 -3.63
CA ALA A 8 5.86 12.92 -2.59
C ALA A 8 5.08 11.62 -2.35
N ARG A 9 3.75 11.71 -2.23
CA ARG A 9 2.85 10.55 -2.11
C ARG A 9 2.98 9.62 -3.32
N HIS A 10 2.94 10.17 -4.54
CA HIS A 10 3.14 9.42 -5.77
C HIS A 10 4.45 8.64 -5.78
N ALA A 11 5.57 9.31 -5.48
CA ALA A 11 6.89 8.68 -5.44
C ALA A 11 6.99 7.61 -4.36
N ALA A 12 6.41 7.85 -3.18
CA ALA A 12 6.37 6.87 -2.09
C ALA A 12 5.64 5.59 -2.53
N TYR A 13 4.46 5.72 -3.15
CA TYR A 13 3.71 4.56 -3.63
C TYR A 13 4.42 3.78 -4.73
N LEU A 14 5.06 4.46 -5.68
CA LEU A 14 5.87 3.77 -6.69
C LEU A 14 7.05 3.02 -6.07
N ARG A 15 7.71 3.62 -5.07
CA ARG A 15 8.79 2.93 -4.35
C ARG A 15 8.31 1.68 -3.62
N LEU A 16 7.15 1.76 -2.97
CA LEU A 16 6.54 0.59 -2.33
C LEU A 16 6.13 -0.46 -3.37
N ALA A 17 5.50 -0.06 -4.47
CA ALA A 17 5.14 -0.98 -5.55
C ALA A 17 6.38 -1.73 -6.07
N ALA A 18 7.47 -1.00 -6.34
CA ALA A 18 8.74 -1.59 -6.75
C ALA A 18 9.34 -2.53 -5.70
N ALA A 19 9.19 -2.23 -4.40
CA ALA A 19 9.65 -3.11 -3.32
C ALA A 19 8.95 -4.49 -3.33
N HIS A 20 7.73 -4.55 -3.86
CA HIS A 20 6.93 -5.78 -3.97
C HIS A 20 6.96 -6.41 -5.37
N ALA A 21 7.55 -5.77 -6.38
CA ALA A 21 7.42 -6.16 -7.79
C ALA A 21 8.35 -7.29 -8.25
N GLY A 22 9.39 -7.62 -7.48
CA GLY A 22 10.30 -8.70 -7.85
C GLY A 22 11.38 -8.98 -6.80
N PRO A 23 12.25 -9.98 -7.05
CA PRO A 23 13.29 -10.40 -6.12
C PRO A 23 14.24 -9.29 -5.66
N LEU A 24 14.51 -8.31 -6.53
CA LEU A 24 15.38 -7.18 -6.19
C LEU A 24 14.64 -6.03 -5.48
N GLY A 25 13.32 -6.07 -5.41
CA GLY A 25 12.48 -5.03 -4.79
C GLY A 25 12.85 -4.76 -3.32
N PRO A 26 12.97 -5.78 -2.45
CA PRO A 26 13.31 -5.60 -1.04
C PRO A 26 14.61 -4.81 -0.79
N ALA A 27 15.56 -4.81 -1.72
CA ALA A 27 16.78 -4.00 -1.62
C ALA A 27 16.48 -2.49 -1.53
N LEU A 28 15.38 -2.01 -2.11
CA LEU A 28 14.92 -0.62 -1.98
C LEU A 28 14.56 -0.24 -0.55
N LEU A 29 14.31 -1.23 0.31
CA LEU A 29 14.03 -1.04 1.73
C LEU A 29 15.20 -1.47 2.61
N GLY A 30 16.38 -1.71 2.03
CA GLY A 30 17.59 -2.11 2.76
C GLY A 30 17.69 -3.61 3.03
N HIS A 31 16.90 -4.43 2.33
CA HIS A 31 16.83 -5.88 2.55
C HIS A 31 17.19 -6.72 1.31
N PRO A 32 18.38 -6.55 0.70
CA PRO A 32 18.79 -7.34 -0.47
C PRO A 32 18.89 -8.84 -0.20
N GLU A 33 19.14 -9.24 1.05
CA GLU A 33 19.21 -10.62 1.52
C GLU A 33 17.91 -11.42 1.31
N LEU A 34 16.77 -10.73 1.13
CA LEU A 34 15.46 -11.37 0.91
C LEU A 34 15.21 -11.81 -0.53
N ALA A 35 16.08 -11.43 -1.48
CA ALA A 35 15.90 -11.77 -2.89
C ALA A 35 15.71 -13.28 -3.16
N PRO A 36 16.49 -14.20 -2.56
CA PRO A 36 16.31 -15.64 -2.76
C PRO A 36 14.98 -16.18 -2.22
N LEU A 37 14.39 -15.52 -1.23
CA LEU A 37 13.14 -15.93 -0.59
C LEU A 37 11.89 -15.36 -1.28
N TYR A 38 12.07 -14.45 -2.24
CA TYR A 38 10.96 -13.74 -2.89
C TYR A 38 9.96 -14.67 -3.57
N SER A 39 10.44 -15.65 -4.35
CA SER A 39 9.56 -16.58 -5.07
C SER A 39 8.67 -17.37 -4.11
N LYS A 40 9.20 -17.75 -2.94
CA LYS A 40 8.45 -18.44 -1.88
C LYS A 40 7.41 -17.51 -1.26
N ALA A 41 7.81 -16.29 -0.88
CA ALA A 41 6.91 -15.34 -0.23
C ALA A 41 5.77 -14.89 -1.15
N TYR A 42 6.04 -14.65 -2.43
CA TYR A 42 5.08 -14.08 -3.39
C TYR A 42 4.40 -15.13 -4.30
N ALA A 43 4.56 -16.42 -4.03
CA ALA A 43 4.02 -17.50 -4.88
C ALA A 43 2.50 -17.47 -4.98
N ALA A 44 1.82 -17.40 -3.84
CA ALA A 44 0.37 -17.38 -3.72
C ALA A 44 -0.04 -16.78 -2.38
N CYS A 45 -1.31 -16.39 -2.27
CA CYS A 45 -1.93 -15.91 -1.05
C CYS A 45 -3.35 -16.49 -0.93
N GLY A 46 -3.74 -16.88 0.29
CA GLY A 46 -5.06 -17.44 0.58
C GLY A 46 -6.20 -16.44 0.42
N GLY A 47 -5.87 -15.14 0.39
CA GLY A 47 -6.84 -14.05 0.33
C GLY A 47 -7.18 -13.54 1.72
N ALA A 48 -7.19 -12.22 1.88
CA ALA A 48 -7.46 -11.60 3.17
C ALA A 48 -8.98 -11.53 3.42
N GLU A 49 -9.40 -12.00 4.59
CA GLU A 49 -10.78 -11.90 5.07
C GLU A 49 -11.30 -10.45 4.99
N GLY A 50 -12.55 -10.29 4.56
CA GLY A 50 -13.18 -8.98 4.36
C GLY A 50 -12.75 -8.25 3.08
N LEU A 51 -11.80 -8.78 2.30
CA LEU A 51 -11.46 -8.25 0.98
C LEU A 51 -12.05 -9.13 -0.15
N PRO A 52 -12.21 -8.58 -1.37
CA PRO A 52 -12.73 -9.35 -2.52
C PRO A 52 -11.94 -10.61 -2.87
N CYS A 53 -10.67 -10.73 -2.42
CA CYS A 53 -9.83 -11.90 -2.68
C CYS A 53 -10.05 -13.06 -1.70
N ALA A 54 -10.80 -12.90 -0.61
CA ALA A 54 -10.93 -13.90 0.47
C ALA A 54 -11.36 -15.31 0.03
N GLY A 55 -12.10 -15.43 -1.08
CA GLY A 55 -12.60 -16.72 -1.57
C GLY A 55 -11.93 -17.25 -2.84
N VAL A 56 -11.04 -16.48 -3.45
CA VAL A 56 -10.39 -16.81 -4.74
C VAL A 56 -8.86 -16.85 -4.63
N GLY A 57 -8.31 -16.33 -3.52
CA GLY A 57 -6.88 -16.14 -3.34
C GLY A 57 -6.31 -15.11 -4.31
N GLY A 58 -4.99 -15.17 -4.53
CA GLY A 58 -4.34 -14.40 -5.58
C GLY A 58 -2.82 -14.45 -5.50
N GLU A 59 -2.18 -13.67 -6.38
CA GLU A 59 -0.74 -13.49 -6.39
C GLU A 59 -0.37 -12.12 -5.80
N PRO A 60 0.28 -12.07 -4.62
CA PRO A 60 0.68 -10.80 -3.99
C PRO A 60 1.47 -9.88 -4.91
N ARG A 61 2.36 -10.45 -5.73
CA ARG A 61 3.18 -9.71 -6.71
C ARG A 61 2.35 -8.99 -7.77
N VAL A 62 1.10 -9.40 -7.99
CA VAL A 62 0.18 -8.75 -8.91
C VAL A 62 -0.75 -7.81 -8.14
N CYS A 63 -1.39 -8.28 -7.07
CA CYS A 63 -2.45 -7.54 -6.41
C CYS A 63 -1.94 -6.35 -5.58
N VAL A 64 -0.87 -6.55 -4.79
CA VAL A 64 -0.29 -5.48 -3.95
C VAL A 64 0.34 -4.41 -4.84
N VAL A 65 1.14 -4.84 -5.81
CA VAL A 65 1.83 -3.94 -6.76
C VAL A 65 0.82 -3.07 -7.51
N ARG A 66 -0.20 -3.67 -8.14
CA ARG A 66 -1.22 -2.90 -8.89
C ARG A 66 -2.00 -1.91 -8.03
N ARG A 67 -2.32 -2.27 -6.78
CA ARG A 67 -3.03 -1.38 -5.85
C ARG A 67 -2.14 -0.21 -5.42
N LEU A 68 -0.86 -0.45 -5.15
CA LEU A 68 0.11 0.62 -4.84
C LEU A 68 0.33 1.54 -6.04
N GLU A 69 0.48 1.00 -7.26
CA GLU A 69 0.55 1.79 -8.49
C GLU A 69 -0.72 2.63 -8.68
N HIS A 70 -1.90 2.05 -8.44
CA HIS A 70 -3.15 2.80 -8.51
C HIS A 70 -3.18 3.98 -7.53
N LEU A 71 -2.77 3.77 -6.27
CA LEU A 71 -2.62 4.85 -5.29
C LEU A 71 -1.63 5.91 -5.77
N ALA A 72 -0.50 5.51 -6.35
CA ALA A 72 0.49 6.43 -6.89
C ALA A 72 -0.12 7.38 -7.93
N TYR A 73 -0.86 6.85 -8.91
CA TYR A 73 -1.49 7.66 -9.96
C TYR A 73 -2.72 8.43 -9.47
N SER A 74 -3.43 7.91 -8.47
CA SER A 74 -4.54 8.64 -7.84
C SER A 74 -4.04 9.88 -7.11
N ALA A 75 -2.96 9.74 -6.34
CA ALA A 75 -2.40 10.80 -5.49
C ALA A 75 -2.04 12.08 -6.27
N LEU A 76 -1.64 11.96 -7.55
CA LEU A 76 -1.33 13.11 -8.40
C LEU A 76 -2.54 13.99 -8.71
N ARG A 77 -3.74 13.42 -8.74
CA ARG A 77 -4.97 14.10 -9.18
C ARG A 77 -5.66 14.85 -8.04
N GLY A 78 -5.67 14.27 -6.84
CA GLY A 78 -6.35 14.86 -5.67
C GLY A 78 -7.88 14.98 -5.84
N GLY A 79 -8.51 15.79 -4.97
CA GLY A 79 -9.97 16.00 -4.92
C GLY A 79 -10.70 15.11 -3.90
N LYS A 80 -11.83 15.59 -3.36
CA LYS A 80 -12.54 14.94 -2.23
C LYS A 80 -12.90 13.48 -2.53
N ARG A 81 -13.64 13.24 -3.62
CA ARG A 81 -14.06 11.89 -4.04
C ARG A 81 -12.89 10.94 -4.26
N ARG A 82 -11.77 11.42 -4.81
CA ARG A 82 -10.57 10.60 -5.01
C ARG A 82 -9.88 10.28 -3.69
N ARG A 83 -9.77 11.24 -2.78
CA ARG A 83 -9.21 11.02 -1.44
C ARG A 83 -10.04 10.04 -0.62
N GLU A 84 -11.36 10.04 -0.75
CA GLU A 84 -12.23 9.02 -0.17
C GLU A 84 -11.97 7.62 -0.75
N GLN A 85 -11.81 7.51 -2.07
CA GLN A 85 -11.45 6.25 -2.74
C GLN A 85 -10.05 5.76 -2.33
N GLU A 86 -9.07 6.67 -2.26
CA GLU A 86 -7.72 6.38 -1.77
C GLU A 86 -7.76 5.86 -0.34
N LYS A 87 -8.51 6.53 0.54
CA LYS A 87 -8.70 6.11 1.94
C LYS A 87 -9.25 4.68 2.02
N ALA A 88 -10.33 4.38 1.31
CA ALA A 88 -10.94 3.04 1.32
C ALA A 88 -9.99 1.97 0.77
N MET A 89 -9.26 2.27 -0.31
CA MET A 89 -8.26 1.34 -0.87
C MET A 89 -7.12 1.08 0.11
N MET A 90 -6.67 2.11 0.81
CA MET A 90 -5.61 2.03 1.79
C MET A 90 -6.01 1.24 3.03
N GLU A 91 -7.23 1.44 3.54
CA GLU A 91 -7.80 0.61 4.61
C GLU A 91 -7.84 -0.86 4.19
N GLY A 92 -8.24 -1.15 2.95
CA GLY A 92 -8.16 -2.51 2.40
C GLY A 92 -6.73 -3.05 2.25
N LEU A 93 -5.75 -2.22 1.88
CA LEU A 93 -4.34 -2.61 1.84
C LEU A 93 -3.77 -2.89 3.23
N LEU A 94 -4.20 -2.17 4.27
CA LEU A 94 -3.77 -2.43 5.65
C LEU A 94 -4.27 -3.80 6.14
N VAL A 95 -5.52 -4.16 5.84
CA VAL A 95 -6.03 -5.52 6.07
C VAL A 95 -5.18 -6.55 5.32
N CYS A 96 -4.83 -6.25 4.06
CA CYS A 96 -3.96 -7.11 3.26
C CYS A 96 -2.58 -7.27 3.90
N MET A 97 -1.93 -6.19 4.37
CA MET A 97 -0.62 -6.28 5.03
C MET A 97 -0.67 -7.17 6.27
N GLY A 98 -1.70 -7.03 7.12
CA GLY A 98 -1.86 -7.88 8.31
C GLY A 98 -2.14 -9.36 7.98
N HIS A 99 -2.75 -9.63 6.83
CA HIS A 99 -2.88 -10.99 6.32
C HIS A 99 -1.53 -11.54 5.81
N LEU A 100 -0.81 -10.77 4.98
CA LEU A 100 0.49 -11.19 4.45
C LEU A 100 1.54 -11.38 5.55
N THR A 101 1.49 -10.61 6.65
CA THR A 101 2.38 -10.83 7.80
C THR A 101 2.20 -12.22 8.43
N ARG A 102 1.02 -12.83 8.29
CA ARG A 102 0.74 -14.19 8.77
C ARG A 102 1.08 -15.28 7.76
N GLU A 103 0.99 -14.97 6.46
CA GLU A 103 1.25 -15.94 5.38
C GLU A 103 2.71 -15.97 4.91
N PHE A 104 3.40 -14.83 4.93
CA PHE A 104 4.76 -14.72 4.41
C PHE A 104 5.77 -15.34 5.38
N PRO A 105 6.94 -15.76 4.86
CA PRO A 105 8.09 -16.07 5.71
C PRO A 105 8.39 -14.89 6.66
N PRO A 106 8.66 -15.14 7.96
CA PRO A 106 8.91 -14.08 8.94
C PRO A 106 10.02 -13.09 8.55
N GLU A 107 10.97 -13.52 7.72
CA GLU A 107 12.06 -12.72 7.17
C GLU A 107 11.54 -11.51 6.35
N PHE A 108 10.34 -11.60 5.78
CA PHE A 108 9.71 -10.49 5.05
C PHE A 108 8.98 -9.46 5.94
N THR A 109 8.93 -9.68 7.26
CA THR A 109 8.29 -8.75 8.20
C THR A 109 8.77 -7.30 8.03
N PRO A 110 10.08 -7.00 7.88
CA PRO A 110 10.54 -5.63 7.70
C PRO A 110 9.96 -4.94 6.45
N VAL A 111 9.83 -5.68 5.34
CA VAL A 111 9.23 -5.17 4.10
C VAL A 111 7.74 -4.87 4.30
N LEU A 112 7.01 -5.80 4.90
CA LEU A 112 5.58 -5.63 5.17
C LEU A 112 5.30 -4.51 6.17
N GLU A 113 6.13 -4.37 7.22
CA GLU A 113 6.03 -3.28 8.18
C GLU A 113 6.34 -1.92 7.57
N ALA A 114 7.37 -1.82 6.72
CA ALA A 114 7.69 -0.58 6.04
C ALA A 114 6.52 -0.10 5.16
N THR A 115 5.91 -1.02 4.42
CA THR A 115 4.71 -0.74 3.62
C THR A 115 3.53 -0.36 4.51
N ARG A 116 3.28 -1.10 5.59
CA ARG A 116 2.21 -0.78 6.56
C ARG A 116 2.38 0.61 7.16
N LYS A 117 3.55 0.95 7.68
CA LYS A 117 3.85 2.26 8.30
C LYS A 117 3.65 3.40 7.30
N ALA A 118 4.04 3.21 6.05
CA ALA A 118 3.83 4.21 5.01
C ALA A 118 2.33 4.42 4.70
N LEU A 119 1.55 3.34 4.62
CA LEU A 119 0.10 3.40 4.45
C LEU A 119 -0.59 4.07 5.64
N GLU A 120 -0.22 3.72 6.88
CA GLU A 120 -0.80 4.32 8.09
C GLU A 120 -0.56 5.83 8.17
N LYS A 121 0.67 6.26 7.87
CA LYS A 121 1.03 7.68 7.82
C LYS A 121 0.18 8.44 6.79
N ASP A 122 0.00 7.88 5.60
CA ASP A 122 -0.77 8.56 4.57
C ASP A 122 -2.28 8.49 4.82
N LEU A 123 -2.75 7.48 5.54
CA LEU A 123 -4.15 7.36 5.98
C LEU A 123 -4.49 8.48 6.96
N GLU A 124 -3.60 8.77 7.91
CA GLU A 124 -3.74 9.89 8.84
C GLU A 124 -3.84 11.22 8.08
N TYR A 125 -2.95 11.44 7.11
CA TYR A 125 -3.01 12.61 6.22
C TYR A 125 -4.37 12.73 5.51
N LEU A 126 -4.85 11.64 4.88
CA LEU A 126 -6.14 11.64 4.19
C LEU A 126 -7.32 11.93 5.12
N ARG A 127 -7.31 11.37 6.34
CA ARG A 127 -8.35 11.61 7.34
C ARG A 127 -8.42 13.08 7.75
N LYS A 128 -7.26 13.69 8.05
CA LYS A 128 -7.16 15.12 8.39
C LYS A 128 -7.73 16.00 7.28
N GLU A 129 -7.29 15.77 6.04
CA GLU A 129 -7.69 16.59 4.90
C GLU A 129 -9.17 16.46 4.52
N LEU A 130 -9.76 15.28 4.74
CA LEU A 130 -11.19 15.07 4.54
C LEU A 130 -12.01 15.79 5.62
N ALA A 131 -11.56 15.76 6.88
CA ALA A 131 -12.20 16.45 7.98
C ALA A 131 -12.16 17.98 7.84
N GLU A 132 -11.00 18.55 7.50
CA GLU A 132 -10.83 19.99 7.31
C GLU A 132 -11.77 20.52 6.20
N ARG A 133 -11.91 19.77 5.10
CA ARG A 133 -12.80 20.13 4.00
C ARG A 133 -14.29 19.99 4.32
N GLU A 134 -14.64 19.20 5.34
CA GLU A 134 -16.01 19.14 5.85
C GLU A 134 -16.31 20.34 6.73
N THR A 135 -15.39 20.74 7.61
CA THR A 135 -15.54 21.94 8.42
C THR A 135 -15.63 23.22 7.58
N SER A 136 -14.83 23.36 6.52
CA SER A 136 -14.88 24.54 5.63
C SER A 136 -16.13 24.63 4.75
N ARG A 137 -17.00 23.61 4.73
CA ARG A 137 -18.30 23.65 4.02
C ARG A 137 -19.46 24.05 4.91
N VAL A 138 -19.29 23.99 6.23
CA VAL A 138 -20.32 24.28 7.23
C VAL A 138 -20.20 25.71 7.77
N SER A 139 -19.02 26.33 7.62
CA SER A 139 -18.75 27.76 7.84
C SER A 139 -19.02 28.60 6.60
#